data_AF-A0AA45XM33-F1
#
_entry.id   AF-A0AA45XM33-F1
#
_cell.length_a   1.000
_cell.length_b   1.000
_cell.length_c   1.000
_cell.angle_alpha   90.00
_cell.angle_beta   90.00
_cell.angle_gamma   90.00
#
_symmetry.space_group_name_H-M   'P 1'
#
loop_
_entity.id
_entity.type
_entity.pdbx_description
1 polymer ?
#
loop_
_entity_poly.entity_id
_entity_poly.type
_entity_poly.pdbx_seq_one_letter_code
_entity_poly.pdbx_strand_id
1 'polypeptide(L)'
;MSSTPSSPSSGEALNEQQTAYLWEFWKQMTAMFPGKWERENGAAPLKKDGSLTIAASTWFQVLKGRSRAQHARGMACCLSEGREWPPNPPRFLTMCLDIPVMAAVEREMAPGRPQSGFTVLVRSLLDLHVYASADTGYQQRQMLGEAYERAVRHVVDGKPVPEPVLAIEQEKHGVRPVRDRESARAAMERAAAELNFDGD
;
A
#
# COMPACT_ATOMS: atom_id res chain seq x y z
N MET A 1 35.15 -7.17 5.61
CA MET A 1 34.46 -7.18 6.91
C MET A 1 33.65 -5.90 6.99
N SER A 2 32.35 -5.96 6.67
CA SER A 2 31.48 -4.79 6.64
C SER A 2 30.82 -4.62 8.00
N SER A 3 31.17 -3.54 8.69
CA SER A 3 30.61 -3.19 9.98
C SER A 3 29.14 -2.75 9.83
N THR A 4 28.24 -3.51 10.44
CA THR A 4 26.85 -3.13 10.65
C THR A 4 26.82 -1.87 11.54
N PRO A 5 26.10 -0.79 11.18
CA PRO A 5 25.90 0.31 12.11
C PRO A 5 24.98 -0.17 13.24
N SER A 6 25.53 -0.23 14.45
CA SER A 6 24.80 -0.53 15.68
C SER A 6 23.58 0.35 15.83
N SER A 7 22.45 -0.24 16.22
CA SER A 7 21.27 0.50 16.66
C SER A 7 21.67 1.39 17.84
N PRO A 8 21.34 2.69 17.82
CA PRO A 8 21.52 3.53 18.99
C PRO A 8 20.65 2.98 20.11
N SER A 9 21.30 2.62 21.22
CA SER A 9 20.63 2.33 22.49
C SER A 9 19.74 3.52 22.86
N SER A 10 18.63 3.28 23.55
CA SER A 10 17.64 4.28 24.00
C SER A 10 18.20 5.40 24.91
N GLY A 11 19.52 5.52 25.04
CA GLY A 11 20.23 6.57 25.77
C GLY A 11 21.33 7.30 24.98
N GLU A 12 21.46 7.10 23.66
CA GLU A 12 22.41 7.85 22.86
C GLU A 12 21.84 9.24 22.53
N ALA A 13 22.52 10.30 22.97
CA ALA A 13 22.09 11.67 22.74
C ALA A 13 22.04 11.97 21.23
N LEU A 14 20.91 12.50 20.75
CA LEU A 14 20.80 12.96 19.37
C LEU A 14 21.82 14.06 19.13
N ASN A 15 22.45 14.06 17.95
CA ASN A 15 23.27 15.21 17.56
C ASN A 15 22.38 16.44 17.30
N GLU A 16 22.99 17.63 17.25
CA GLU A 16 22.26 18.89 17.08
C GLU A 16 21.40 18.91 15.81
N GLN A 17 21.89 18.34 14.72
CA GLN A 17 21.17 18.29 13.43
C GLN A 17 19.93 17.41 13.52
N GLN A 18 20.02 16.24 14.15
CA GLN A 18 18.90 15.32 14.37
C GLN A 18 17.86 15.96 15.29
N THR A 19 18.33 16.66 16.33
CA THR A 19 17.46 17.39 17.26
C THR A 19 16.70 18.50 16.56
N ALA A 20 17.39 19.33 15.78
CA ALA A 20 16.77 20.40 15.01
C ALA A 20 15.76 19.84 14.00
N TYR A 21 16.13 18.77 13.29
CA TYR A 21 15.24 18.11 12.34
C TYR A 21 13.96 17.59 12.99
N LEU A 22 14.07 16.93 14.15
CA LEU A 22 12.93 16.39 14.88
C LEU A 22 12.00 17.51 15.37
N TRP A 23 12.56 18.64 15.80
CA TRP A 23 11.78 19.84 16.15
C TRP A 23 11.05 20.44 14.95
N GLU A 24 11.69 20.53 13.79
CA GLU A 24 11.00 20.98 12.57
C GLU A 24 9.85 20.05 12.19
N PHE A 25 10.08 18.74 12.24
CA PHE A 25 9.03 17.76 12.02
C PHE A 25 7.87 17.95 13.01
N TRP A 26 8.17 18.12 14.31
CA TRP A 26 7.14 18.35 15.33
C TRP A 26 6.31 19.59 15.03
N LYS A 27 6.96 20.70 14.70
CA LYS A 27 6.29 21.97 14.35
C LYS A 27 5.38 21.82 13.13
N GLN A 28 5.86 21.13 12.09
CA GLN A 28 5.06 20.89 10.89
C GLN A 28 3.82 20.03 11.21
N MET A 29 3.97 18.97 12.00
CA MET A 29 2.84 18.12 12.41
C MET A 29 1.84 18.88 13.28
N THR A 30 2.30 19.72 14.22
CA THR A 30 1.42 20.62 15.00
C THR A 30 0.64 21.57 14.09
N ALA A 31 1.29 22.15 13.08
CA ALA A 31 0.63 23.07 12.14
C ALA A 31 -0.41 22.36 11.25
N MET A 32 -0.12 21.13 10.80
CA MET A 32 -1.05 20.34 9.99
C MET A 32 -2.21 19.75 10.80
N PHE A 33 -1.98 19.43 12.07
CA PHE A 33 -2.97 18.81 12.95
C PHE A 33 -3.14 19.60 14.27
N PRO A 34 -3.67 20.84 14.21
CA PRO A 34 -3.77 21.72 15.37
C PRO A 34 -4.52 21.08 16.53
N GLY A 35 -3.92 21.12 17.73
CA GLY A 35 -4.45 20.54 18.98
C GLY A 35 -4.46 19.00 19.03
N LYS A 36 -4.52 18.30 17.89
CA LYS A 36 -4.59 16.84 17.80
C LYS A 36 -3.22 16.19 17.94
N TRP A 37 -2.22 16.74 17.25
CA TRP A 37 -0.84 16.24 17.32
C TRP A 37 -0.30 16.26 18.74
N GLU A 38 -0.40 17.41 19.41
CA GLU A 38 0.12 17.61 20.76
C GLU A 38 -0.62 16.75 21.79
N ARG A 39 -1.93 16.53 21.58
CA ARG A 39 -2.72 15.65 22.45
C ARG A 39 -2.21 14.20 22.42
N GLU A 40 -1.76 13.72 21.28
CA GLU A 40 -1.31 12.33 21.11
C GLU A 40 0.19 12.15 21.38
N ASN A 41 1.01 13.14 21.04
CA ASN A 41 2.48 13.00 21.03
C ASN A 41 3.18 13.91 22.05
N GLY A 42 2.47 14.88 22.62
CA GLY A 42 3.02 15.93 23.47
C GLY A 42 3.47 17.17 22.68
N ALA A 43 3.61 18.30 23.38
CA ALA A 43 3.98 19.58 22.77
C ALA A 43 5.44 19.66 22.30
N ALA A 44 6.31 18.80 22.83
CA ALA A 44 7.74 18.82 22.54
C ALA A 44 8.30 17.39 22.35
N PRO A 45 9.26 17.21 21.42
CA PRO A 45 9.92 15.93 21.24
C PRO A 45 10.94 15.61 22.35
N LEU A 46 11.38 16.61 23.11
CA LEU A 46 12.37 16.46 24.17
C LEU A 46 11.78 16.75 25.54
N LYS A 47 12.32 16.08 26.57
CA LYS A 47 12.11 16.41 27.98
C LYS A 47 13.02 17.56 28.41
N LYS A 48 12.80 18.08 29.62
CA LYS A 48 13.59 19.17 30.21
C LYS A 48 15.08 18.85 30.36
N ASP A 49 15.42 17.57 30.51
CA ASP A 49 16.80 17.06 30.61
C ASP A 49 17.48 16.87 29.25
N GLY A 50 16.80 17.20 28.14
CA GLY A 50 17.32 17.04 26.78
C GLY A 50 17.15 15.64 26.20
N SER A 51 16.62 14.67 26.95
CA SER A 51 16.33 13.32 26.45
C SER A 51 15.05 13.29 25.60
N LEU A 52 14.92 12.30 24.72
CA LEU A 52 13.70 12.10 23.92
C LEU A 52 12.50 11.70 24.80
N THR A 53 11.32 12.18 24.43
CA THR A 53 10.07 11.59 24.92
C THR A 53 9.85 10.21 24.30
N ILE A 54 8.93 9.42 24.86
CA ILE A 54 8.59 8.09 24.32
C ILE A 54 8.02 8.21 22.90
N ALA A 55 7.13 9.19 22.68
CA ALA A 55 6.57 9.49 21.36
C ALA A 55 7.67 9.88 20.38
N ALA A 56 8.56 10.80 20.77
CA ALA A 56 9.67 11.23 19.94
C ALA A 56 10.64 10.11 19.61
N SER A 57 10.89 9.20 20.54
CA SER A 57 11.73 8.02 20.31
C SER A 57 11.14 7.11 19.24
N THR A 58 9.82 6.88 19.29
CA THR A 58 9.09 6.09 18.29
C THR A 58 9.12 6.76 16.91
N TRP A 59 8.81 8.06 16.85
CA TRP A 59 8.86 8.82 15.60
C TRP A 59 10.27 8.89 15.02
N PHE A 60 11.28 9.06 15.86
CA PHE A 60 12.67 9.10 15.42
C PHE A 60 13.09 7.80 14.71
N GLN A 61 12.62 6.62 15.15
CA GLN A 61 12.90 5.37 14.44
C GLN A 61 12.34 5.34 13.01
N VAL A 62 11.17 5.93 12.80
CA VAL A 62 10.55 6.03 11.46
C VAL A 62 11.26 7.06 10.58
N LEU A 63 11.68 8.17 11.17
CA LEU A 63 12.35 9.26 10.45
C LEU A 63 13.82 8.92 10.13
N LYS A 64 14.46 8.12 10.97
CA LYS A 64 15.87 7.74 10.78
C LYS A 64 16.05 6.91 9.51
N GLY A 65 17.10 7.23 8.76
CA GLY A 65 17.46 6.48 7.54
C GLY A 65 16.57 6.76 6.33
N ARG A 66 15.72 7.80 6.40
CA ARG A 66 14.95 8.29 5.25
C ARG A 66 15.61 9.52 4.65
N SER A 67 15.49 9.65 3.34
CA SER A 67 15.92 10.86 2.62
C SER A 67 14.94 12.02 2.87
N ARG A 68 15.42 13.26 2.71
CA ARG A 68 14.56 14.45 2.77
C ARG A 68 13.40 14.39 1.76
N ALA A 69 13.64 13.81 0.58
CA ALA A 69 12.61 13.63 -0.45
C ALA A 69 11.51 12.65 -0.01
N GLN A 70 11.87 11.55 0.65
CA GLN A 70 10.90 10.61 1.23
C GLN A 70 10.04 11.29 2.30
N HIS A 71 10.65 12.06 3.19
CA HIS A 71 9.90 12.81 4.19
C HIS A 71 8.95 13.83 3.57
N ALA A 72 9.42 14.61 2.59
CA ALA A 72 8.58 15.57 1.89
C ALA A 72 7.34 14.91 1.25
N ARG A 73 7.48 13.70 0.70
CA ARG A 73 6.34 12.91 0.21
C ARG A 73 5.38 12.52 1.34
N GLY A 74 5.89 12.05 2.47
CA GLY A 74 5.06 11.73 3.63
C GLY A 74 4.23 12.94 4.10
N MET A 75 4.87 14.11 4.18
CA MET A 75 4.21 15.37 4.53
C MET A 75 3.17 15.80 3.50
N ALA A 76 3.51 15.74 2.21
CA ALA A 76 2.57 16.06 1.13
C ALA A 76 1.35 15.13 1.15
N CYS A 77 1.56 13.84 1.42
CA CYS A 77 0.50 12.85 1.53
C CYS A 77 -0.43 13.14 2.73
N CYS A 78 0.10 13.64 3.85
CA CYS A 78 -0.72 14.09 4.99
C CYS A 78 -1.69 15.21 4.58
N LEU A 79 -1.21 16.16 3.76
CA LEU A 79 -2.01 17.27 3.26
C LEU A 79 -3.04 16.82 2.22
N SER A 80 -2.64 15.99 1.26
CA SER A 80 -3.52 15.57 0.16
C SER A 80 -4.62 14.61 0.61
N GLU A 81 -4.37 13.77 1.61
CA GLU A 81 -5.40 12.87 2.16
C GLU A 81 -6.43 13.60 3.05
N GLY A 82 -6.20 14.88 3.40
CA GLY A 82 -7.15 15.70 4.16
C GLY A 82 -7.55 15.09 5.50
N ARG A 83 -6.64 14.34 6.13
CA ARG A 83 -6.94 13.56 7.33
C ARG A 83 -7.38 14.44 8.48
N GLU A 84 -8.41 14.01 9.18
CA GLU A 84 -8.83 14.67 10.40
C GLU A 84 -7.82 14.48 11.54
N TRP A 85 -7.15 13.32 11.59
CA TRP A 85 -6.20 12.91 12.64
C TRP A 85 -4.80 12.71 12.07
N PRO A 86 -3.74 13.01 12.84
CA PRO A 86 -2.38 12.73 12.42
C PRO A 86 -2.20 11.23 12.15
N PRO A 87 -1.37 10.85 11.17
CA PRO A 87 -0.98 9.45 10.99
C PRO A 87 -0.19 8.96 12.20
N ASN A 88 -0.34 7.68 12.52
CA ASN A 88 0.61 7.01 13.41
C ASN A 88 1.97 6.78 12.73
N PRO A 89 3.05 6.48 13.47
CA PRO A 89 4.38 6.34 12.88
C PRO A 89 4.46 5.29 11.75
N PRO A 90 3.87 4.07 11.87
CA PRO A 90 3.85 3.12 10.76
C PRO A 90 3.15 3.63 9.50
N ARG A 91 2.01 4.33 9.64
CA ARG A 91 1.32 4.91 8.48
C ARG A 91 2.18 5.99 7.83
N PHE A 92 2.80 6.87 8.61
CA PHE A 92 3.69 7.90 8.06
C PHE A 92 4.89 7.29 7.31
N LEU A 93 5.45 6.18 7.80
CA LEU A 93 6.49 5.45 7.07
C LEU A 93 6.01 5.01 5.68
N THR A 94 4.82 4.40 5.60
CA THR A 94 4.26 3.97 4.32
C THR A 94 4.03 5.16 3.37
N MET A 95 3.60 6.31 3.89
CA MET A 95 3.42 7.55 3.11
C MET A 95 4.76 8.08 2.57
N CYS A 96 5.83 8.02 3.36
CA CYS A 96 7.18 8.41 2.91
C CYS A 96 7.71 7.54 1.76
N LEU A 97 7.25 6.30 1.71
CA LEU A 97 7.60 5.30 0.70
C LEU A 97 6.62 5.27 -0.48
N ASP A 98 5.64 6.19 -0.53
CA ASP A 98 4.62 6.27 -1.56
C ASP A 98 3.76 4.98 -1.66
N ILE A 99 3.54 4.33 -0.52
CA ILE A 99 2.72 3.12 -0.42
C ILE A 99 1.25 3.51 -0.27
N PRO A 100 0.38 3.13 -1.24
CA PRO A 100 -1.05 3.44 -1.20
C PRO A 100 -1.75 2.70 -0.06
N VAL A 101 -2.87 3.24 0.43
CA VAL A 101 -3.74 2.51 1.37
C VAL A 101 -4.40 1.30 0.69
N MET A 102 -4.78 0.29 1.48
CA MET A 102 -5.49 -0.90 0.99
C MET A 102 -6.67 -0.57 0.07
N ALA A 103 -7.51 0.40 0.46
CA ALA A 103 -8.67 0.79 -0.34
C ALA A 103 -8.30 1.33 -1.73
N ALA A 104 -7.12 1.95 -1.89
CA ALA A 104 -6.65 2.39 -3.20
C ALA A 104 -6.21 1.18 -4.05
N VAL A 105 -5.49 0.23 -3.44
CA VAL A 105 -5.11 -1.04 -4.09
C VAL A 105 -6.36 -1.83 -4.50
N GLU A 106 -7.36 -1.97 -3.63
CA GLU A 106 -8.65 -2.62 -3.93
C GLU A 106 -9.30 -2.02 -5.19
N ARG A 107 -9.27 -0.69 -5.36
CA ARG A 107 -9.79 -0.02 -6.56
C ARG A 107 -8.94 -0.25 -7.81
N GLU A 108 -7.61 -0.23 -7.67
CA GLU A 108 -6.67 -0.46 -8.78
C GLU A 108 -6.67 -1.92 -9.26
N MET A 109 -7.05 -2.86 -8.40
CA MET A 109 -7.22 -4.28 -8.73
C MET A 109 -8.39 -4.55 -9.68
N ALA A 110 -9.33 -3.59 -9.85
CA ALA A 110 -10.44 -3.75 -10.76
C ALA A 110 -9.97 -3.80 -12.24
N PRO A 111 -10.62 -4.60 -13.11
CA PRO A 111 -10.24 -4.70 -14.52
C PRO A 111 -10.24 -3.35 -15.25
N GLY A 112 -9.24 -3.13 -16.11
CA GLY A 112 -9.12 -1.92 -16.93
C GLY A 112 -8.74 -0.64 -16.17
N ARG A 113 -8.40 -0.73 -14.88
CA ARG A 113 -7.90 0.42 -14.11
C ARG A 113 -6.39 0.57 -14.25
N PRO A 114 -5.86 1.81 -14.19
CA PRO A 114 -4.44 2.02 -14.05
C PRO A 114 -4.00 1.46 -12.69
N GLN A 115 -2.84 0.80 -12.67
CA GLN A 115 -2.25 0.21 -11.48
C GLN A 115 -0.94 0.90 -11.18
N SER A 116 -0.80 1.39 -9.95
CA SER A 116 0.48 1.83 -9.43
C SER A 116 1.47 0.66 -9.43
N GLY A 117 2.77 0.97 -9.45
CA GLY A 117 3.81 -0.05 -9.33
C GLY A 117 3.64 -0.91 -8.07
N PHE A 118 3.15 -0.32 -6.98
CA PHE A 118 2.84 -1.04 -5.75
C PHE A 118 1.70 -2.05 -5.95
N THR A 119 0.61 -1.67 -6.63
CA THR A 119 -0.47 -2.62 -6.94
C THR A 119 0.00 -3.74 -7.87
N VAL A 120 0.89 -3.45 -8.83
CA VAL A 120 1.52 -4.48 -9.68
C VAL A 120 2.31 -5.47 -8.83
N LEU A 121 3.06 -4.99 -7.83
CA LEU A 121 3.75 -5.86 -6.86
C LEU A 121 2.77 -6.72 -6.07
N VAL A 122 1.71 -6.13 -5.49
CA VAL A 122 0.68 -6.87 -4.75
C VAL A 122 0.08 -7.97 -5.62
N ARG A 123 -0.28 -7.64 -6.86
CA ARG A 123 -0.84 -8.57 -7.83
C ARG A 123 0.12 -9.71 -8.17
N SER A 124 1.43 -9.46 -8.23
CA SER A 124 2.44 -10.50 -8.46
C SER A 124 2.62 -11.48 -7.29
N LEU A 125 2.17 -11.09 -6.10
CA LEU A 125 2.24 -11.92 -4.89
C LEU A 125 0.95 -12.74 -4.66
N LEU A 126 -0.06 -12.56 -5.51
CA LEU A 126 -1.32 -13.28 -5.50
C LEU A 126 -1.32 -14.42 -6.51
N ASP A 127 -1.92 -15.54 -6.14
CA ASP A 127 -2.44 -16.48 -7.12
C ASP A 127 -3.72 -15.89 -7.73
N LEU A 128 -3.60 -15.34 -8.94
CA LEU A 128 -4.70 -14.66 -9.61
C LEU A 128 -5.84 -15.60 -10.01
N HIS A 129 -5.55 -16.89 -10.21
CA HIS A 129 -6.59 -17.85 -10.53
C HIS A 129 -7.45 -18.09 -9.30
N VAL A 130 -6.83 -18.42 -8.17
CA VAL A 130 -7.51 -18.64 -6.89
C VAL A 130 -8.23 -17.38 -6.42
N TYR A 131 -7.61 -16.21 -6.58
CA TYR A 131 -8.23 -14.94 -6.24
C TYR A 131 -9.47 -14.65 -7.09
N ALA A 132 -9.41 -14.89 -8.41
CA ALA A 132 -10.54 -14.67 -9.31
C ALA A 132 -11.67 -15.69 -9.11
N SER A 133 -11.35 -16.92 -8.70
CA SER A 133 -12.31 -18.01 -8.48
C SER A 133 -12.82 -18.12 -7.04
N ALA A 134 -12.42 -17.23 -6.14
CA ALA A 134 -12.82 -17.30 -4.73
C ALA A 134 -14.33 -17.13 -4.55
N ASP A 135 -14.93 -18.00 -3.75
CA ASP A 135 -16.38 -18.11 -3.59
C ASP A 135 -17.02 -16.91 -2.87
N THR A 136 -16.23 -16.18 -2.08
CA THR A 136 -16.72 -15.05 -1.28
C THR A 136 -15.81 -13.83 -1.37
N GLY A 137 -16.41 -12.65 -1.38
CA GLY A 137 -15.67 -11.38 -1.33
C GLY A 137 -14.84 -11.21 -0.06
N TYR A 138 -15.22 -11.87 1.05
CA TYR A 138 -14.41 -11.90 2.27
C TYR A 138 -13.08 -12.64 2.05
N GLN A 139 -13.12 -13.81 1.42
CA GLN A 139 -11.92 -14.59 1.11
C GLN A 139 -11.00 -13.82 0.14
N GLN A 140 -11.55 -13.19 -0.90
CA GLN A 140 -10.77 -12.32 -1.79
C GLN A 140 -10.08 -11.20 -1.00
N ARG A 141 -10.80 -10.56 -0.08
CA ARG A 141 -10.25 -9.47 0.73
C ARG A 141 -9.14 -9.94 1.67
N GLN A 142 -9.26 -11.13 2.25
CA GLN A 142 -8.21 -11.73 3.08
C GLN A 142 -6.94 -12.00 2.25
N MET A 143 -7.07 -12.64 1.08
CA MET A 143 -5.95 -12.91 0.18
C MET A 143 -5.25 -11.62 -0.26
N LEU A 144 -6.02 -10.60 -0.66
CA LEU A 144 -5.48 -9.28 -1.00
C LEU A 144 -4.80 -8.63 0.20
N GLY A 145 -5.39 -8.77 1.39
CA GLY A 145 -4.83 -8.39 2.69
C GLY A 145 -3.41 -8.89 2.90
N GLU A 146 -3.24 -10.20 2.83
CA GLU A 146 -1.96 -10.87 3.03
C GLU A 146 -0.92 -10.48 1.97
N ALA A 147 -1.33 -10.40 0.70
CA ALA A 147 -0.45 -9.98 -0.39
C ALA A 147 0.01 -8.52 -0.24
N TYR A 148 -0.89 -7.63 0.19
CA TYR A 148 -0.57 -6.25 0.51
C TYR A 148 0.44 -6.15 1.64
N GLU A 149 0.26 -6.86 2.75
CA GLU A 149 1.21 -6.83 3.88
C GLU A 149 2.60 -7.32 3.46
N ARG A 150 2.67 -8.37 2.64
CA ARG A 150 3.92 -8.86 2.04
C ARG A 150 4.57 -7.82 1.14
N ALA A 151 3.79 -7.12 0.32
CA ALA A 151 4.27 -6.03 -0.53
C ALA A 151 4.77 -4.82 0.29
N VAL A 152 4.06 -4.45 1.36
CA VAL A 152 4.52 -3.38 2.28
C VAL A 152 5.88 -3.73 2.85
N ARG A 153 6.04 -4.96 3.37
CA ARG A 153 7.32 -5.41 3.93
C ARG A 153 8.43 -5.39 2.88
N HIS A 154 8.15 -5.84 1.66
CA HIS A 154 9.10 -5.80 0.55
C HIS A 154 9.63 -4.39 0.28
N VAL A 155 8.74 -3.38 0.24
CA VAL A 155 9.14 -1.98 0.00
C VAL A 155 9.84 -1.37 1.21
N VAL A 156 9.38 -1.67 2.43
CA VAL A 156 10.04 -1.22 3.67
C VAL A 156 11.46 -1.76 3.79
N ASP A 157 11.70 -2.99 3.35
CA ASP A 157 13.02 -3.62 3.25
C ASP A 157 13.91 -2.98 2.14
N GLY A 158 13.40 -1.99 1.41
CA GLY A 158 14.14 -1.24 0.39
C GLY A 158 14.24 -1.96 -0.97
N LYS A 159 13.45 -3.00 -1.20
CA LYS A 159 13.41 -3.72 -2.47
C LYS A 159 12.64 -2.91 -3.53
N PRO A 160 12.97 -3.06 -4.82
CA PRO A 160 12.38 -2.26 -5.88
C PRO A 160 10.89 -2.54 -6.05
N VAL A 161 10.15 -1.49 -6.43
CA VAL A 161 8.75 -1.55 -6.84
C VAL A 161 8.72 -1.67 -8.37
N PRO A 162 7.89 -2.55 -8.96
CA PRO A 162 7.69 -2.63 -10.41
C PRO A 162 7.23 -1.31 -11.03
N GLU A 163 7.38 -1.18 -12.35
CA GLU A 163 6.80 -0.06 -13.10
C GLU A 163 5.26 -0.10 -13.07
N PRO A 164 4.59 1.07 -13.04
CA PRO A 164 3.13 1.14 -13.08
C PRO A 164 2.58 0.65 -14.42
N VAL A 165 1.39 0.03 -14.37
CA VAL A 165 0.67 -0.40 -15.57
C VAL A 165 -0.43 0.62 -15.87
N LEU A 166 -0.32 1.30 -17.00
CA LEU A 166 -1.36 2.21 -17.47
C LEU A 166 -2.61 1.43 -17.91
N ALA A 167 -3.78 2.06 -17.81
CA ALA A 167 -5.01 1.46 -18.29
C ALA A 167 -4.91 1.19 -19.79
N ILE A 168 -4.82 -0.08 -20.17
CA ILE A 168 -4.97 -0.51 -21.57
C ILE A 168 -6.46 -0.71 -21.81
N GLU A 169 -6.99 -0.19 -22.91
CA GLU A 169 -8.34 -0.54 -23.35
C GLU A 169 -8.43 -2.06 -23.48
N GLN A 170 -9.28 -2.68 -22.67
CA GLN A 170 -9.56 -4.10 -22.86
C GLN A 170 -10.22 -4.24 -24.22
N GLU A 171 -9.53 -4.91 -25.15
CA GLU A 171 -10.19 -5.46 -26.33
C GLU A 171 -11.32 -6.34 -25.82
N LYS A 172 -12.55 -5.84 -25.92
CA LYS A 172 -13.75 -6.65 -25.77
C LYS A 172 -13.61 -7.71 -26.84
N HIS A 173 -13.18 -8.90 -26.46
CA HIS A 173 -13.22 -10.06 -27.32
C HIS A 173 -14.70 -10.24 -27.64
N GLY A 174 -15.11 -9.71 -28.79
CA GLY A 174 -16.49 -9.81 -29.23
C GLY A 174 -16.81 -11.29 -29.33
N VAL A 175 -17.89 -11.72 -28.69
CA VAL A 175 -18.49 -13.00 -29.05
C VAL A 175 -18.78 -12.89 -30.54
N ARG A 176 -18.11 -13.71 -31.37
CA ARG A 176 -18.38 -13.73 -32.80
C ARG A 176 -19.89 -13.98 -32.95
N PRO A 177 -20.66 -13.05 -33.55
CA PRO A 177 -22.09 -13.26 -33.70
C PRO A 177 -22.27 -14.55 -34.49
N VAL A 178 -23.04 -15.48 -33.91
CA VAL A 178 -23.42 -16.71 -34.58
C VAL A 178 -24.17 -16.30 -35.84
N ARG A 179 -23.53 -16.46 -37.01
CA ARG A 179 -24.04 -16.00 -38.31
C ARG A 179 -25.38 -16.64 -38.66
N ASP A 180 -25.60 -17.86 -38.20
CA ASP A 180 -26.81 -18.63 -38.39
C ASP A 180 -27.17 -19.37 -37.10
N ARG A 181 -28.21 -18.89 -36.41
CA ARG A 181 -28.66 -19.44 -35.12
C ARG A 181 -29.30 -20.82 -35.28
N GLU A 182 -29.92 -21.12 -36.41
CA GLU A 182 -30.54 -22.42 -36.65
C GLU A 182 -29.46 -23.47 -36.90
N SER A 183 -28.45 -23.15 -37.71
CA SER A 183 -27.31 -24.05 -37.94
C SER A 183 -26.52 -24.33 -36.67
N ALA A 184 -26.30 -23.32 -35.83
CA ALA A 184 -25.64 -23.51 -34.54
C ALA A 184 -26.46 -24.39 -33.59
N ARG A 185 -27.79 -24.22 -33.55
CA ARG A 185 -28.68 -25.06 -32.76
C ARG A 185 -28.67 -26.51 -33.24
N ALA A 186 -28.76 -26.74 -34.55
CA ALA A 186 -28.70 -28.08 -35.13
C ALA A 186 -27.33 -28.77 -34.93
N ALA A 187 -26.25 -27.99 -34.87
CA ALA A 187 -24.92 -28.50 -34.52
C ALA A 187 -24.82 -28.87 -33.03
N MET A 188 -25.41 -28.07 -32.13
CA MET A 188 -25.48 -28.39 -30.70
C MET A 188 -26.36 -29.60 -30.42
N GLU A 189 -27.51 -29.73 -31.08
CA GLU A 189 -28.41 -30.89 -30.95
C GLU A 189 -27.74 -32.18 -31.45
N ARG A 190 -27.00 -32.13 -32.56
CA ARG A 190 -26.18 -33.28 -33.01
C ARG A 190 -25.08 -33.63 -32.02
N ALA A 191 -24.36 -32.64 -31.50
CA ALA A 191 -23.32 -32.88 -30.51
C ALA A 191 -23.89 -33.45 -29.20
N ALA A 192 -25.07 -33.01 -28.77
CA ALA A 192 -25.76 -33.53 -27.59
C ALA A 192 -26.17 -35.01 -27.78
N ALA A 193 -26.68 -35.36 -28.97
CA ALA A 193 -27.00 -36.74 -29.31
C ALA A 193 -25.75 -37.64 -29.42
N GLU A 194 -24.65 -37.14 -30.00
CA GLU A 194 -23.38 -37.86 -30.10
C GLU A 194 -22.70 -38.06 -28.73
N LEU A 195 -22.88 -37.12 -27.80
CA LEU A 195 -22.33 -37.15 -26.45
C LEU A 195 -23.30 -37.77 -25.43
N ASN A 196 -24.45 -38.29 -25.87
CA ASN A 196 -25.48 -38.94 -25.05
C ASN A 196 -25.96 -38.09 -23.86
N PHE A 197 -26.16 -36.79 -24.07
CA PHE A 197 -26.75 -35.88 -23.07
C PHE A 197 -28.27 -36.00 -22.94
N ASP A 198 -28.92 -36.80 -23.81
CA ASP A 198 -30.35 -37.11 -23.73
C ASP A 198 -30.59 -38.35 -22.84
N GLY A 199 -30.60 -38.10 -21.53
CA GLY A 199 -31.49 -38.73 -20.55
C GLY A 199 -31.37 -40.22 -20.25
N ASP A 200 -31.09 -40.52 -18.98
CA ASP A 200 -32.12 -41.11 -18.11
C ASP A 200 -32.52 -40.07 -17.04
#